data_AF-A0A6P7HIX9-F1
#
_entry.id   AF-A0A6P7HIX9-F1
#
_cell.length_a   1.000
_cell.length_b   1.000
_cell.length_c   1.000
_cell.angle_alpha   90.00
_cell.angle_beta   90.00
_cell.angle_gamma   90.00
#
_symmetry.space_group_name_H-M   'P 1'
#
loop_
_entity.id
_entity.type
_entity.pdbx_description
1 polymer ?
#
loop_
_entity_poly.entity_id
_entity_poly.type
_entity_poly.pdbx_seq_one_letter_code
_entity_poly.pdbx_strand_id
1 'polypeptide(L)'
;MDGVDKLDFLLSLYRSYVRSKKWTVRMITHAIDLALVNLWLEYRTQAVLLGVKKKEILDLLAFRQEVAENLICSRRAPKRGRPSKSFEDPGPSKKKKTEIRPLRDLRFDGYHHLPQYDDKKKSSRCKNEGCKSRTHIFRQTVHLCILKERNCFSIFHSK
;
A
#
# COMPACT_ATOMS: atom_id res chain seq x y z
N MET A 1 -11.90 -31.63 15.88
CA MET A 1 -10.47 -31.38 16.19
C MET A 1 -9.64 -30.95 14.96
N ASP A 2 -10.22 -30.82 13.76
CA ASP A 2 -9.51 -30.53 12.49
C ASP A 2 -9.14 -29.04 12.25
N GLY A 3 -9.48 -28.15 13.19
CA GLY A 3 -9.26 -26.71 13.02
C GLY A 3 -7.79 -26.29 13.16
N VAL A 4 -7.02 -27.00 14.00
CA VAL A 4 -5.61 -26.69 14.27
C VAL A 4 -4.73 -27.13 13.11
N ASP A 5 -4.98 -28.31 12.54
CA ASP A 5 -4.20 -28.85 11.42
C ASP A 5 -4.34 -27.99 10.15
N LYS A 6 -5.57 -27.52 9.88
CA LYS A 6 -5.82 -26.60 8.76
C LYS A 6 -5.08 -25.27 8.94
N LEU A 7 -5.06 -24.75 10.16
CA LEU A 7 -4.37 -23.50 10.45
C LEU A 7 -2.85 -23.68 10.31
N ASP A 8 -2.27 -24.76 10.84
CA ASP A 8 -0.84 -25.04 10.71
C ASP A 8 -0.44 -25.23 9.23
N PHE A 9 -1.27 -25.92 8.45
CA PHE A 9 -1.12 -26.02 7.01
C PHE A 9 -1.09 -24.63 6.33
N LEU A 10 -2.08 -23.76 6.61
CA LEU A 10 -2.13 -22.41 6.04
C LEU A 10 -0.94 -21.53 6.47
N LEU A 11 -0.45 -21.69 7.70
CA LEU A 11 0.75 -20.99 8.17
C LEU A 11 2.00 -21.46 7.41
N SER A 12 2.12 -22.76 7.15
CA SER A 12 3.27 -23.35 6.47
C SER A 12 3.46 -22.83 5.04
N LEU A 13 2.37 -22.54 4.32
CA LEU A 13 2.40 -22.11 2.91
C LEU A 13 3.18 -20.81 2.69
N TYR A 14 3.02 -19.83 3.60
CA TYR A 14 3.58 -18.49 3.47
C TYR A 14 4.27 -18.03 4.75
N ARG A 15 4.97 -18.94 5.44
CA ARG A 15 5.64 -18.64 6.71
C ARG A 15 6.70 -17.54 6.54
N SER A 16 6.65 -16.51 7.39
CA SER A 16 7.67 -15.46 7.47
C SER A 16 8.95 -16.01 8.09
N TYR A 17 9.93 -16.36 7.26
CA TYR A 17 11.23 -16.85 7.72
C TYR A 17 12.18 -15.71 8.06
N VAL A 18 12.60 -15.63 9.32
CA VAL A 18 13.63 -14.68 9.77
C VAL A 18 14.87 -15.43 10.24
N ARG A 19 16.01 -15.13 9.60
CA ARG A 19 17.34 -15.70 9.93
C ARG A 19 17.92 -15.01 11.18
N SER A 20 17.26 -15.21 12.33
CA SER A 20 17.73 -14.72 13.64
C SER A 20 17.86 -15.87 14.63
N LYS A 21 18.93 -15.85 15.44
CA LYS A 21 19.09 -16.78 16.56
C LYS A 21 18.21 -16.42 17.77
N LYS A 22 17.67 -15.20 17.82
CA LYS A 22 16.81 -14.72 18.91
C LYS A 22 15.42 -15.37 18.78
N TRP A 23 15.05 -16.22 19.73
CA TRP A 23 13.76 -16.93 19.71
C TRP A 23 12.56 -15.97 19.72
N THR A 24 12.68 -14.82 20.41
CA THR A 24 11.64 -13.80 20.49
C THR A 24 11.24 -13.25 19.12
N VAL A 25 12.21 -13.02 18.23
CA VAL A 25 11.94 -12.55 16.87
C VAL A 25 11.13 -13.58 16.09
N ARG A 26 11.47 -14.87 16.23
CA ARG A 26 10.73 -15.98 15.59
C ARG A 26 9.30 -16.09 16.11
N MET A 27 9.09 -15.85 17.41
CA MET A 27 7.74 -15.85 18.01
C MET A 27 6.90 -14.67 17.53
N ILE A 28 7.47 -13.47 17.47
CA ILE A 28 6.77 -12.27 16.98
C ILE A 28 6.35 -12.47 15.52
N THR A 29 7.23 -12.96 14.66
CA THR A 29 6.91 -13.18 13.25
C THR A 29 5.84 -14.26 13.08
N HIS A 30 5.91 -15.33 13.87
CA HIS A 30 4.89 -16.37 13.88
C HIS A 30 3.53 -15.86 14.35
N ALA A 31 3.48 -15.01 15.39
CA ALA A 31 2.24 -14.39 15.85
C ALA A 31 1.60 -13.49 14.77
N ILE A 32 2.41 -12.78 13.99
CA ILE A 32 1.92 -11.98 12.85
C ILE A 32 1.34 -12.89 11.76
N ASP A 33 2.06 -13.95 11.38
CA ASP A 33 1.57 -14.91 10.38
C ASP A 33 0.26 -15.58 10.83
N LEU A 34 0.17 -15.93 12.11
CA LEU A 34 -1.02 -16.51 12.73
C LEU A 34 -2.22 -15.55 12.64
N ALA A 35 -2.00 -14.29 13.01
CA ALA A 35 -3.02 -13.25 12.91
C ALA A 35 -3.48 -13.04 11.45
N LEU A 36 -2.56 -13.00 10.49
CA LEU A 36 -2.89 -12.83 9.06
C LEU A 36 -3.73 -13.97 8.51
N VAL A 37 -3.43 -15.22 8.87
CA VAL A 37 -4.22 -16.38 8.45
C VAL A 37 -5.63 -16.33 9.05
N ASN A 38 -5.75 -16.01 10.33
CA ASN A 38 -7.06 -15.86 10.98
C ASN A 38 -7.88 -14.72 10.36
N LEU A 39 -7.26 -13.56 10.12
CA LEU A 39 -7.89 -12.43 9.43
C LEU A 39 -8.37 -12.80 8.03
N TRP A 40 -7.61 -13.61 7.29
CA TRP A 40 -8.03 -14.08 5.97
C TRP A 40 -9.24 -15.03 6.04
N LEU A 41 -9.28 -15.94 7.03
CA LEU A 41 -10.42 -16.82 7.24
C LEU A 41 -11.69 -16.03 7.58
N GLU A 42 -11.58 -15.03 8.45
CA GLU A 42 -12.66 -14.09 8.76
C GLU A 42 -13.09 -13.30 7.53
N TYR A 43 -12.14 -12.70 6.79
CA TYR A 43 -12.40 -11.98 5.55
C TYR A 43 -13.18 -12.83 4.54
N ARG A 44 -12.79 -14.09 4.34
CA ARG A 44 -13.51 -15.00 3.43
C ARG A 44 -14.94 -15.27 3.89
N THR A 45 -15.13 -15.47 5.18
CA THR A 45 -16.46 -15.70 5.76
C THR A 45 -17.35 -14.48 5.56
N GLN A 46 -16.83 -13.29 5.87
CA GLN A 46 -17.53 -12.02 5.66
C GLN A 46 -17.83 -11.75 4.18
N ALA A 47 -16.88 -12.01 3.28
CA ALA A 47 -17.08 -11.82 1.84
C ALA A 47 -18.20 -12.72 1.28
N VAL A 48 -18.29 -13.97 1.77
CA VAL A 48 -19.38 -14.88 1.41
C VAL A 48 -20.72 -14.38 1.95
N LEU A 49 -20.77 -13.93 3.21
CA LEU A 49 -21.98 -13.36 3.81
C LEU A 49 -22.50 -12.13 3.07
N LEU A 50 -21.59 -11.29 2.56
CA LEU A 50 -21.90 -10.10 1.77
C LEU A 50 -22.23 -10.42 0.30
N GLY A 51 -22.24 -11.68 -0.10
CA GLY A 51 -22.56 -12.09 -1.48
C GLY A 51 -21.49 -11.74 -2.51
N VAL A 52 -20.24 -11.52 -2.09
CA VAL A 52 -19.12 -11.28 -3.01
C VAL A 52 -18.90 -12.51 -3.88
N LYS A 53 -18.73 -12.31 -5.20
CA LYS A 53 -18.51 -13.42 -6.13
C LYS A 53 -17.21 -14.13 -5.74
N LYS A 54 -17.18 -15.47 -5.79
CA LYS A 54 -15.99 -16.27 -5.45
C LYS A 54 -14.72 -15.85 -6.20
N LYS A 55 -14.85 -15.30 -7.41
CA LYS A 55 -13.73 -14.81 -8.23
C LYS A 55 -13.11 -13.50 -7.72
N GLU A 56 -13.85 -12.75 -6.91
CA GLU A 56 -13.44 -11.46 -6.36
C GLU A 56 -12.89 -11.60 -4.92
N ILE A 57 -13.07 -12.77 -4.29
CA ILE A 57 -12.51 -13.06 -2.98
C ILE A 57 -11.02 -13.37 -3.13
N LEU A 58 -10.19 -12.60 -2.43
CA LEU A 58 -8.74 -12.72 -2.48
C LEU A 58 -8.25 -14.08 -1.94
N ASP A 59 -7.26 -14.65 -2.62
CA ASP A 59 -6.50 -15.78 -2.06
C ASP A 59 -5.61 -15.31 -0.89
N LEU A 60 -5.00 -16.27 -0.19
CA LEU A 60 -4.20 -15.96 1.00
C LEU A 60 -2.97 -15.09 0.69
N LEU A 61 -2.35 -15.25 -0.48
CA LEU A 61 -1.16 -14.49 -0.86
C LEU A 61 -1.52 -13.06 -1.27
N ALA A 62 -2.53 -12.89 -2.11
CA ALA A 62 -3.06 -11.61 -2.54
C ALA A 62 -3.58 -10.80 -1.35
N PHE A 63 -4.29 -11.45 -0.41
CA PHE A 63 -4.72 -10.81 0.83
C PHE A 63 -3.53 -10.32 1.66
N ARG A 64 -2.49 -11.15 1.83
CA ARG A 64 -1.27 -10.75 2.54
C ARG A 64 -0.55 -9.59 1.86
N GLN A 65 -0.50 -9.58 0.53
CA GLN A 65 0.08 -8.49 -0.25
C GLN A 65 -0.69 -7.17 -0.03
N GLU A 66 -2.02 -7.18 -0.12
CA GLU A 66 -2.82 -5.98 0.12
C GLU A 66 -2.64 -5.44 1.55
N VAL A 67 -2.64 -6.31 2.55
CA VAL A 67 -2.40 -5.90 3.95
C VAL A 67 -1.00 -5.29 4.10
N ALA A 68 0.02 -5.91 3.51
CA ALA A 68 1.40 -5.40 3.57
C ALA A 68 1.52 -4.03 2.88
N GLU A 69 1.00 -3.89 1.67
CA GLU A 69 1.03 -2.64 0.92
C GLU A 69 0.27 -1.52 1.65
N ASN A 70 -0.92 -1.81 2.19
CA ASN A 70 -1.68 -0.85 2.99
C ASN A 70 -0.90 -0.40 4.24
N LEU A 71 -0.26 -1.32 4.97
CA LEU A 71 0.55 -0.98 6.14
C LEU A 71 1.81 -0.20 5.80
N ILE A 72 2.45 -0.49 4.67
CA ILE A 72 3.65 0.23 4.20
C ILE A 72 3.27 1.64 3.74
N CYS A 73 2.21 1.78 2.96
CA CYS A 73 1.80 3.06 2.39
C CYS A 73 1.08 3.97 3.40
N SER A 74 0.35 3.41 4.39
CA SER A 74 -0.23 4.16 5.51
C SER A 74 0.85 4.72 6.44
N ARG A 75 1.98 4.01 6.60
CA ARG A 75 3.11 4.48 7.44
C ARG A 75 3.90 5.61 6.76
N ARG A 76 3.45 6.83 6.98
CA ARG A 76 4.30 8.04 7.00
C ARG A 76 5.04 8.16 8.34
N ALA A 77 5.63 7.08 8.83
CA ALA A 77 6.35 7.15 10.10
C ALA A 77 7.52 8.14 9.93
N PRO A 78 7.67 9.16 10.81
CA PRO A 78 8.88 9.97 10.81
C PRO A 78 10.07 9.02 10.97
N LYS A 79 11.12 9.23 10.16
CA LYS A 79 12.34 8.41 10.23
C LYS A 79 12.78 8.36 11.69
N ARG A 80 12.71 7.18 12.32
CA ARG A 80 13.14 6.99 13.70
C ARG A 80 14.68 6.97 13.69
N GLY A 81 15.28 8.07 14.11
CA GLY A 81 16.73 8.28 14.13
C GLY A 81 17.07 9.74 14.46
N ARG A 82 18.34 9.99 14.82
CA ARG A 82 18.87 11.35 15.02
C ARG A 82 18.62 12.17 13.75
N PRO A 83 18.13 13.42 13.83
CA PRO A 83 18.04 14.28 12.66
C PRO A 83 19.45 14.43 12.08
N SER A 84 19.71 13.85 10.91
CA SER A 84 20.94 14.14 10.19
C SER A 84 20.83 15.58 9.70
N LYS A 85 21.52 16.51 10.37
CA LYS A 85 21.89 17.79 9.76
C LYS A 85 22.96 17.48 8.70
N SER A 86 22.52 17.13 7.51
CA SER A 86 23.32 17.30 6.31
C SER A 86 22.36 17.46 5.13
N PHE A 87 22.41 18.66 4.53
CA PHE A 87 22.04 18.87 3.14
C PHE A 87 23.06 18.09 2.31
N GLU A 88 22.92 16.78 2.22
CA GLU A 88 23.57 16.01 1.18
C GLU A 88 22.50 15.26 0.41
N ASP A 89 22.46 15.65 -0.86
CA ASP A 89 21.67 15.11 -1.95
C ASP A 89 21.62 13.58 -1.87
N PRO A 90 20.44 12.94 -1.80
CA PRO A 90 20.36 11.50 -1.94
C PRO A 90 20.78 11.16 -3.37
N GLY A 91 22.04 10.77 -3.53
CA GLY A 91 22.60 10.30 -4.81
C GLY A 91 21.63 9.35 -5.52
N PRO A 92 21.57 9.42 -6.86
CA PRO A 92 20.46 8.85 -7.62
C PRO A 92 20.43 7.34 -7.44
N SER A 93 19.43 6.83 -6.71
CA SER A 93 19.11 5.42 -6.76
C SER A 93 18.75 5.10 -8.21
N LYS A 94 19.60 4.33 -8.91
CA LYS A 94 19.44 3.96 -10.34
C LYS A 94 18.23 3.06 -10.65
N LYS A 95 17.26 2.95 -9.74
CA LYS A 95 15.93 2.41 -10.07
C LYS A 95 15.02 3.59 -10.31
N LYS A 96 14.56 3.77 -11.55
CA LYS A 96 13.41 4.63 -11.85
C LYS A 96 12.29 4.17 -10.92
N LYS A 97 12.01 4.92 -9.84
CA LYS A 97 10.77 4.78 -9.11
C LYS A 97 9.69 5.19 -10.09
N THR A 98 9.16 4.24 -10.85
CA THR A 98 7.86 4.42 -11.48
C THR A 98 6.93 4.86 -10.36
N GLU A 99 6.29 6.01 -10.51
CA GLU A 99 5.29 6.46 -9.55
C GLU A 99 4.18 5.39 -9.51
N ILE A 100 4.22 4.54 -8.49
CA ILE A 100 3.24 3.48 -8.27
C ILE A 100 1.96 4.19 -7.87
N ARG A 101 0.87 3.90 -8.59
CA ARG A 101 -0.44 4.41 -8.22
C ARG A 101 -0.79 3.86 -6.83
N PRO A 102 -1.18 4.72 -5.86
CA PRO A 102 -1.56 4.25 -4.54
C PRO A 102 -2.74 3.28 -4.64
N LEU A 103 -2.80 2.34 -3.70
CA LEU A 103 -3.89 1.38 -3.56
C LEU A 103 -5.25 2.07 -3.52
N ARG A 104 -6.28 1.35 -3.96
CA ARG A 104 -7.66 1.86 -4.09
C ARG A 104 -8.16 2.45 -2.77
N ASP A 105 -7.82 1.86 -1.63
CA ASP A 105 -8.29 2.35 -0.32
C ASP A 105 -7.57 3.64 0.11
N LEU A 106 -6.29 3.80 -0.22
CA LEU A 106 -5.52 5.01 0.03
C LEU A 106 -5.82 6.14 -0.97
N ARG A 107 -6.41 5.79 -2.12
CA ARG A 107 -6.90 6.77 -3.11
C ARG A 107 -8.05 7.59 -2.54
N PHE A 108 -8.90 7.01 -1.69
CA PHE A 108 -10.07 7.69 -1.12
C PHE A 108 -9.82 8.31 0.26
N ASP A 109 -8.57 8.34 0.75
CA ASP A 109 -8.18 8.96 2.01
C ASP A 109 -8.25 10.50 1.93
N GLY A 110 -9.50 11.01 1.92
CA GLY A 110 -9.97 12.38 2.16
C GLY A 110 -9.29 13.55 1.41
N TYR A 111 -9.92 14.73 1.47
CA TYR A 111 -9.34 15.98 0.95
C TYR A 111 -8.34 16.64 1.94
N HIS A 112 -7.84 15.90 2.94
CA HIS A 112 -7.07 16.44 4.07
C HIS A 112 -5.70 17.04 3.70
N HIS A 113 -5.34 17.12 2.42
CA HIS A 113 -4.06 17.65 1.94
C HIS A 113 -4.24 18.57 0.73
N LEU A 114 -3.59 19.74 0.78
CA LEU A 114 -3.57 20.68 -0.33
C LEU A 114 -2.63 20.19 -1.46
N PRO A 115 -2.99 20.44 -2.74
CA PRO A 115 -2.09 20.20 -3.87
C PRO A 115 -0.82 21.05 -3.78
N GLN A 116 0.34 20.47 -4.12
CA GLN A 116 1.62 21.18 -4.19
C GLN A 116 2.17 21.18 -5.63
N TYR A 117 3.03 22.14 -5.93
CA TYR A 117 3.70 22.26 -7.22
C TYR A 117 5.08 21.63 -7.16
N ASP A 118 5.44 20.84 -8.15
CA ASP A 118 6.76 20.20 -8.27
C ASP A 118 7.74 21.10 -9.03
N ASP A 119 8.92 21.33 -8.45
CA ASP A 119 9.99 22.16 -9.03
C ASP A 119 10.76 21.45 -10.18
N LYS A 120 10.37 20.23 -10.55
CA LYS A 120 10.98 19.50 -11.67
C LYS A 120 10.91 20.30 -12.98
N LYS A 121 12.02 20.35 -13.72
CA LYS A 121 12.16 21.02 -15.04
C LYS A 121 11.24 20.45 -16.13
N LYS A 122 10.70 19.23 -15.96
CA LYS A 122 9.77 18.59 -16.91
C LYS A 122 8.48 18.20 -16.21
N SER A 123 7.34 18.59 -16.78
CA SER A 123 6.02 18.16 -16.33
C SER A 123 5.86 16.64 -16.47
N SER A 124 5.25 16.01 -15.47
CA SER A 124 4.98 14.57 -15.49
C SER A 124 3.54 14.31 -15.99
N ARG A 125 3.27 13.11 -16.52
CA ARG A 125 1.91 12.78 -16.99
C ARG A 125 0.94 12.67 -15.81
N CYS A 126 -0.31 13.09 -16.02
CA CYS A 126 -1.40 12.83 -15.10
C CYS A 126 -1.60 11.33 -14.93
N LYS A 127 -1.81 10.87 -13.69
CA LYS A 127 -2.05 9.45 -13.38
C LYS A 127 -3.53 9.11 -13.23
N ASN A 128 -4.45 10.02 -13.56
CA ASN A 128 -5.88 9.68 -13.62
C ASN A 128 -6.18 8.79 -14.86
N GLU A 129 -7.14 7.87 -14.74
CA GLU A 129 -7.53 6.99 -15.86
C GLU A 129 -8.09 7.83 -17.02
N GLY A 130 -7.59 7.60 -18.24
CA GLY A 130 -8.03 8.32 -19.44
C GLY A 130 -7.41 9.70 -19.67
N CYS A 131 -6.57 10.22 -18.75
CA CYS A 131 -5.97 11.55 -18.91
C CYS A 131 -4.58 11.51 -19.55
N LYS A 132 -4.39 12.24 -20.66
CA LYS A 132 -3.10 12.35 -21.39
C LYS A 132 -2.30 13.62 -21.08
N SER A 133 -2.84 14.51 -20.25
CA SER A 133 -2.22 15.81 -19.95
C SER A 133 -1.00 15.67 -19.02
N ARG A 134 -0.16 16.71 -18.99
CA ARG A 134 1.03 16.78 -18.13
C ARG A 134 0.87 17.87 -17.09
N THR A 135 1.32 17.60 -15.87
CA THR A 135 1.22 18.53 -14.74
C THR A 135 2.45 18.49 -13.85
N HIS A 136 2.69 19.63 -13.21
CA HIS A 136 3.61 19.77 -12.08
C HIS A 136 2.87 19.68 -10.75
N ILE A 137 1.54 19.73 -10.76
CA ILE A 137 0.74 19.58 -9.57
C ILE A 137 0.78 18.12 -9.13
N PHE A 138 1.24 17.89 -7.91
CA PHE A 138 1.30 16.58 -7.31
C PHE A 138 0.67 16.58 -5.92
N ARG A 139 0.13 15.42 -5.55
CA ARG A 139 -0.34 15.09 -4.21
C ARG A 139 0.47 13.91 -3.72
N GLN A 140 1.27 14.13 -2.69
CA GLN A 140 2.20 13.13 -2.13
C GLN A 140 3.15 12.54 -3.19
N THR A 141 2.75 11.45 -3.85
CA THR A 141 3.53 10.68 -4.82
C THR A 141 2.91 10.64 -6.21
N VAL A 142 1.73 11.26 -6.40
CA VAL A 142 0.95 11.16 -7.65
C VAL A 142 0.72 12.52 -8.26
N HIS A 143 0.95 12.64 -9.56
CA HIS A 143 0.68 13.87 -10.30
C HIS A 143 -0.72 13.86 -10.90
N LEU A 144 -1.49 14.91 -10.60
CA LEU A 144 -2.90 15.05 -10.92
C LEU A 144 -3.17 16.45 -11.49
N CYS A 145 -4.16 16.57 -12.38
CA CYS A 145 -4.51 17.85 -12.97
C CYS A 145 -5.58 18.58 -12.17
N ILE A 146 -5.36 19.88 -12.04
CA ILE A 146 -6.32 20.84 -11.52
C ILE A 146 -6.45 21.93 -12.59
N LEU A 147 -7.31 21.68 -13.58
CA LEU A 147 -7.63 22.61 -14.65
C LEU A 147 -9.11 22.98 -14.54
N LYS A 148 -9.47 24.20 -14.98
CA LYS A 148 -10.87 24.68 -14.98
C LYS A 148 -11.80 23.74 -15.74
N GLU A 149 -11.33 23.18 -16.85
CA GLU A 149 -12.10 22.25 -17.68
C GLU A 149 -12.05 20.79 -17.19
N ARG A 150 -11.01 20.41 -16.42
CA ARG A 150 -10.76 19.01 -16.01
C ARG A 150 -10.11 18.96 -14.63
N ASN A 151 -10.91 18.64 -13.63
CA ASN A 151 -10.44 18.47 -12.26
C ASN A 151 -10.16 16.99 -11.95
N CYS A 152 -9.07 16.47 -12.51
CA CYS A 152 -8.62 15.09 -12.26
C CYS A 152 -8.33 14.82 -10.79
N PHE A 153 -8.02 15.84 -9.98
CA PHE A 153 -7.82 15.70 -8.55
C PHE A 153 -9.11 15.29 -7.83
N SER A 154 -10.22 15.99 -8.08
CA SER A 154 -11.53 15.64 -7.52
C SER A 154 -11.99 14.24 -7.95
N ILE A 155 -11.90 13.93 -9.24
CA ILE A 155 -12.26 12.62 -9.82
C ILE A 155 -11.37 11.49 -9.27
N PHE A 156 -10.13 11.80 -8.92
CA PHE A 156 -9.24 10.82 -8.33
C PHE A 156 -9.63 10.49 -6.88
N HIS A 157 -10.26 11.41 -6.15
CA HIS A 157 -10.65 11.24 -4.75
C HIS A 157 -12.14 10.95 -4.52
N SER A 158 -12.99 11.13 -5.53
CA SER A 158 -14.40 10.77 -5.49
C SER A 158 -14.62 9.32 -5.91
N LYS A 159 -15.49 8.61 -5.18
CA LYS A 159 -15.98 7.27 -5.54
C LYS A 159 -17.04 7.37 -6.63
#